data_AF-A0A0R2UBR7-F1
#
_entry.id   AF-A0A0R2UBR7-F1
#
_cell.length_a   1.000
_cell.length_b   1.000
_cell.length_c   1.000
_cell.angle_alpha   90.00
_cell.angle_beta   90.00
_cell.angle_gamma   90.00
#
_symmetry.space_group_name_H-M   'P 1'
#
loop_
_entity.id
_entity.type
_entity.pdbx_description
1 polymer ?
#
loop_
_entity_poly.entity_id
_entity_poly.type
_entity_poly.pdbx_seq_one_letter_code
_entity_poly.pdbx_strand_id
1 'polypeptide(L)'
;MFDIGFSEIMVVAVISLIIMGPERLPETVRTLSLWLGRLRQFVSSARAEIEDEVGMDEIRRQLRNEQIMRDLEKGKDQLNALAKDVTDISRIESKDD
;
A
#
# COMPACT_ATOMS: atom_id res chain seq x y z
N MET A 1 13.41 11.80 -9.26
CA MET A 1 12.99 12.90 -8.38
C MET A 1 12.69 12.28 -7.02
N PHE A 2 13.41 12.74 -5.98
CA PHE A 2 13.73 12.04 -4.71
C PHE A 2 14.91 11.06 -4.78
N ASP A 3 16.05 11.50 -5.33
CA ASP A 3 17.34 10.89 -4.97
C ASP A 3 17.78 11.50 -3.64
N ILE A 4 17.28 10.99 -2.51
CA ILE A 4 17.81 11.38 -1.20
C ILE A 4 19.01 10.48 -0.92
N GLY A 5 20.20 11.00 -1.20
CA GLY A 5 21.47 10.38 -0.89
C GLY A 5 21.91 10.64 0.55
N PHE A 6 22.99 9.96 0.95
CA PHE A 6 23.60 10.13 2.28
C PHE A 6 23.98 11.59 2.57
N SER A 7 24.44 12.32 1.54
CA SER A 7 24.79 13.74 1.64
C SER A 7 23.61 14.63 2.00
N GLU A 8 22.42 14.41 1.41
CA GLU A 8 21.24 15.23 1.72
C GLU A 8 20.74 14.96 3.14
N ILE A 9 20.77 13.70 3.58
CA ILE A 9 20.43 13.36 4.98
C ILE A 9 21.38 14.07 5.95
N MET A 10 22.68 14.09 5.67
CA MET A 10 23.65 14.83 6.50
C MET A 10 23.34 16.34 6.55
N VAL A 11 23.04 16.97 5.42
CA VAL A 11 22.70 18.40 5.36
C VAL A 11 21.44 18.69 6.17
N VAL A 12 20.38 17.90 6.00
CA VAL A 12 19.13 18.04 6.76
C VAL A 12 19.38 17.83 8.26
N ALA A 13 20.21 16.86 8.64
CA ALA A 13 20.57 16.62 10.03
C ALA A 13 21.27 17.84 10.64
N VAL A 14 22.26 18.42 9.97
CA VAL A 14 22.97 19.62 10.44
C VAL A 14 22.01 20.80 10.59
N ILE A 15 21.16 21.05 9.59
CA ILE A 15 20.16 22.13 9.65
C ILE A 15 19.20 21.91 10.82
N SER A 16 18.72 20.68 11.01
CA SER A 16 17.82 20.33 12.11
C SER A 16 18.46 20.55 13.48
N LEU A 17 19.75 20.20 13.62
CA LEU A 17 20.52 20.46 14.84
C LEU A 17 20.71 21.95 15.10
N ILE A 18 20.86 22.78 14.06
CA ILE A 18 20.99 24.25 14.22
C ILE A 18 19.66 24.89 14.64
N ILE A 19 18.56 24.51 14.00
CA ILE A 19 17.23 25.11 14.25
C ILE A 19 16.70 24.69 15.62
N MET A 20 16.75 23.39 15.90
CA MET A 20 16.15 22.83 17.12
C MET A 20 17.15 22.79 18.27
N GLY A 21 18.43 22.60 17.98
CA GLY A 21 19.46 22.26 18.95
C GLY A 21 19.68 20.74 19.06
N PRO A 22 20.93 20.27 19.24
CA PRO A 22 21.26 18.85 19.36
C PRO A 22 20.61 18.19 20.57
N GLU A 23 20.37 18.94 21.64
CA GLU A 23 19.78 18.46 22.88
C GLU A 23 18.25 18.30 22.78
N ARG A 24 17.60 19.08 21.91
CA ARG A 24 16.13 19.14 21.81
C ARG A 24 15.56 18.22 20.72
N LEU A 25 16.33 17.95 19.67
CA LEU A 25 15.96 16.99 18.62
C LEU A 25 15.55 15.61 19.20
N PRO A 26 16.34 14.96 20.07
CA PRO A 26 15.96 13.66 20.65
C PRO A 26 14.71 13.77 21.54
N GLU A 27 14.51 14.89 22.23
CA GLU A 27 13.34 15.14 23.06
C GLU A 27 12.06 15.31 22.21
N THR A 28 12.15 16.01 21.08
CA THR A 28 11.04 16.16 20.12
C THR A 28 10.69 14.83 19.47
N VAL A 29 11.67 14.03 19.05
CA VAL A 29 11.43 12.68 18.51
C VAL A 29 10.79 11.78 19.56
N ARG A 30 11.25 11.83 20.81
CA ARG A 30 10.64 11.07 21.92
C ARG A 30 9.18 11.48 22.14
N THR A 31 8.89 12.77 22.12
CA THR A 31 7.52 13.27 22.30
C THR A 31 6.62 12.85 21.14
N LEU A 32 7.05 13.06 19.89
CA LEU A 32 6.31 12.67 18.70
C LEU A 32 6.10 11.15 18.62
N SER A 33 7.12 10.36 18.94
CA SER A 33 7.03 8.89 18.93
C SER A 33 6.08 8.37 20.00
N LEU A 34 6.06 8.96 21.20
CA LEU A 34 5.07 8.63 22.23
C LEU A 34 3.65 8.96 21.77
N TRP A 35 3.44 10.09 21.09
CA TRP A 35 2.13 10.48 20.55
C TRP A 35 1.68 9.55 19.42
N LEU A 36 2.58 9.21 18.50
CA LEU A 36 2.30 8.26 17.44
C LEU A 36 2.03 6.85 18.00
N GLY A 37 2.74 6.44 19.05
CA GLY A 37 2.52 5.19 19.76
C GLY A 37 1.15 5.14 20.43
N ARG A 38 0.72 6.23 21.08
CA ARG A 38 -0.63 6.36 21.65
C ARG A 38 -1.71 6.30 20.58
N LEU A 39 -1.50 6.96 19.44
CA LEU A 39 -2.44 6.90 18.31
C LEU A 39 -2.53 5.49 17.73
N ARG A 40 -1.40 4.80 17.57
CA ARG A 40 -1.36 3.39 17.14
C ARG A 40 -2.10 2.49 18.13
N GLN A 41 -1.91 2.71 19.43
CA GLN A 41 -2.63 1.97 20.47
C GLN A 41 -4.13 2.22 20.38
N PHE A 42 -4.56 3.47 20.19
CA PHE A 42 -5.97 3.83 20.02
C PHE A 42 -6.60 3.15 18.80
N VAL A 43 -5.91 3.16 17.65
CA VAL A 43 -6.36 2.43 16.45
C VAL A 43 -6.41 0.92 16.70
N SER A 44 -5.43 0.37 17.42
CA SER A 44 -5.40 -1.06 17.77
C SER A 44 -6.55 -1.45 18.70
N SER A 45 -6.84 -0.63 19.71
CA SER A 45 -7.95 -0.84 20.64
C SER A 45 -9.29 -0.68 19.95
N ALA A 46 -9.46 0.33 19.10
CA ALA A 46 -10.68 0.49 18.29
C ALA A 46 -10.87 -0.70 17.32
N ARG A 47 -9.80 -1.23 16.71
CA ARG A 47 -9.86 -2.46 15.91
C ARG A 47 -10.28 -3.67 16.74
N ALA A 48 -9.76 -3.81 17.96
CA ALA A 48 -10.09 -4.94 18.85
C ALA A 48 -11.54 -4.86 19.34
N GLU A 49 -12.02 -3.67 19.71
CA GLU A 49 -13.42 -3.44 20.11
C GLU A 49 -14.39 -3.65 18.94
N ILE A 50 -14.01 -3.22 17.73
CA ILE A 50 -14.77 -3.53 16.51
C ILE A 50 -14.74 -5.03 16.21
N GLU A 51 -13.63 -5.73 16.40
CA GLU A 51 -13.53 -7.18 16.18
C GLU A 51 -14.38 -8.00 17.17
N ASP A 52 -14.44 -7.55 18.44
CA ASP A 52 -15.20 -8.20 19.50
C ASP A 52 -16.73 -7.95 19.40
N GLU A 53 -17.16 -6.83 18.79
CA GLU A 53 -18.58 -6.47 18.68
C GLU A 53 -19.16 -6.63 17.24
N VAL A 54 -18.31 -6.56 16.22
CA VAL A 54 -18.62 -6.77 14.79
C VAL A 54 -17.53 -7.65 14.19
N GLY A 55 -17.71 -8.97 14.29
CA GLY A 55 -16.77 -9.99 13.79
C GLY A 55 -16.07 -9.58 12.48
N MET A 56 -14.75 -9.57 12.53
CA MET A 56 -13.84 -8.96 11.55
C MET A 56 -13.82 -9.60 10.15
N ASP A 57 -14.81 -10.44 9.85
CA ASP A 57 -15.04 -11.01 8.53
C ASP A 57 -15.57 -9.99 7.52
N GLU A 58 -16.29 -8.95 7.96
CA GLU A 58 -16.88 -7.94 7.06
C GLU A 58 -15.81 -6.97 6.50
N ILE A 59 -14.89 -6.48 7.35
CA ILE A 59 -13.81 -5.55 6.92
C ILE A 59 -12.70 -6.27 6.15
N ARG A 60 -12.36 -7.52 6.53
CA ARG A 60 -11.44 -8.36 5.75
C ARG A 60 -12.04 -8.72 4.38
N ARG A 61 -13.36 -8.80 4.24
CA ARG A 61 -14.05 -8.94 2.95
C ARG A 61 -14.10 -7.64 2.16
N GLN A 62 -14.39 -6.50 2.77
CA GLN A 62 -14.46 -5.21 2.05
C GLN A 62 -13.11 -4.74 1.52
N LEU A 63 -12.00 -5.03 2.23
CA LEU A 63 -10.65 -4.72 1.74
C LEU A 63 -10.09 -5.74 0.74
N ARG A 64 -10.72 -6.91 0.55
CA ARG A 64 -10.16 -8.00 -0.27
C ARG A 64 -11.03 -8.48 -1.44
N ASN A 65 -12.36 -8.28 -1.42
CA ASN A 65 -13.24 -8.99 -2.37
C ASN A 65 -13.95 -8.16 -3.44
N GLU A 66 -14.02 -6.82 -3.38
CA GLU A 66 -14.88 -6.10 -4.33
C GLU A 66 -14.16 -5.43 -5.50
N GLN A 67 -12.93 -4.97 -5.34
CA GLN A 67 -12.22 -4.29 -6.44
C GLN A 67 -11.34 -5.28 -7.22
N ILE A 68 -10.60 -6.12 -6.50
CA ILE A 68 -9.63 -7.05 -7.10
C ILE A 68 -10.34 -8.14 -7.92
N MET A 69 -11.44 -8.73 -7.42
CA MET A 69 -12.15 -9.78 -8.16
C MET A 69 -12.87 -9.26 -9.41
N ARG A 70 -13.47 -8.06 -9.35
CA ARG A 70 -14.16 -7.46 -10.52
C ARG A 70 -13.18 -7.05 -11.62
N ASP A 71 -11.99 -6.57 -11.26
CA ASP A 71 -10.97 -6.20 -12.23
C ASP A 71 -10.27 -7.44 -12.83
N LEU A 72 -10.07 -8.50 -12.02
CA LEU A 72 -9.56 -9.77 -12.51
C LEU A 72 -10.55 -10.50 -13.42
N GLU A 73 -11.86 -10.44 -13.14
CA GLU A 73 -12.90 -11.09 -13.95
C GLU A 73 -13.04 -10.40 -15.31
N LYS A 74 -13.06 -9.06 -15.34
CA LYS A 74 -13.03 -8.28 -16.59
C LYS A 74 -11.75 -8.52 -17.40
N GLY A 75 -10.60 -8.61 -16.73
CA GLY A 75 -9.33 -8.93 -17.38
C GLY A 75 -9.33 -10.34 -17.97
N LYS A 76 -9.89 -11.33 -17.25
CA LYS A 76 -9.97 -12.73 -17.70
C LYS A 76 -10.88 -12.90 -18.91
N ASP A 77 -11.99 -12.16 -18.99
CA ASP A 77 -12.89 -12.18 -20.14
C ASP A 77 -12.25 -11.55 -21.37
N GLN A 78 -11.53 -10.44 -21.21
CA GLN A 78 -10.77 -9.82 -22.30
C GLN A 78 -9.63 -10.73 -22.79
N LEU A 79 -8.91 -11.36 -21.87
CA LEU A 79 -7.84 -12.32 -22.20
C LEU A 79 -8.39 -13.57 -22.89
N ASN A 80 -9.54 -14.08 -22.48
CA ASN A 80 -10.19 -15.21 -23.15
C ASN A 80 -10.71 -14.84 -24.54
N ALA A 81 -11.24 -13.63 -24.73
CA ALA A 81 -11.64 -13.12 -26.04
C ALA A 81 -10.43 -12.95 -26.97
N LEU A 82 -9.34 -12.37 -26.48
CA LEU A 82 -8.07 -12.25 -27.21
C LEU A 82 -7.47 -13.63 -27.52
N ALA A 83 -7.48 -14.56 -26.57
CA ALA A 83 -6.98 -15.92 -26.78
C ALA A 83 -7.82 -16.66 -27.83
N LYS A 84 -9.14 -16.46 -27.84
CA LYS A 84 -10.04 -17.05 -28.84
C LYS A 84 -9.79 -16.45 -30.22
N ASP A 85 -9.67 -15.13 -30.33
CA ASP A 85 -9.38 -14.45 -31.59
C ASP A 85 -8.00 -14.84 -32.15
N VAL A 86 -6.97 -14.92 -31.31
CA VAL A 86 -5.63 -15.37 -31.73
C VAL A 86 -5.64 -16.86 -32.13
N THR A 87 -6.41 -17.70 -31.44
CA THR A 87 -6.55 -19.11 -31.79
C THR A 87 -7.29 -19.28 -33.12
N ASP A 88 -8.34 -18.50 -33.37
CA ASP A 88 -9.10 -18.53 -34.63
C ASP A 88 -8.27 -17.97 -35.79
N ILE A 89 -7.46 -16.93 -35.58
CA ILE A 89 -6.53 -16.41 -36.61
C ILE A 89 -5.45 -17.45 -36.95
N SER A 90 -4.85 -18.11 -35.96
CA SER A 90 -3.84 -19.16 -36.19
C SER A 90 -4.38 -20.39 -36.93
N ARG A 91 -5.70 -20.63 -36.82
CA ARG A 91 -6.38 -21.74 -37.49
C ARG A 91 -6.65 -21.47 -38.97
N ILE A 92 -6.77 -20.19 -39.33
CA ILE A 92 -7.00 -19.75 -40.72
C ILE A 92 -5.67 -19.72 -41.50
N GLU A 93 -4.55 -19.40 -40.84
CA GLU A 93 -3.22 -19.34 -41.48
C GLU A 93 -2.62 -20.73 -41.80
N SER A 94 -3.06 -21.80 -41.12
CA SER A 94 -2.56 -23.17 -41.38
C SER A 94 -3.23 -23.91 -42.56
N LYS A 95 -4.11 -23.24 -43.32
CA LYS A 95 -4.92 -23.88 -44.37
C LYS A 95 -4.58 -23.45 -45.81
N ASP A 96 -3.51 -22.68 -46.00
CA ASP A 96 -3.04 -22.22 -47.31
C ASP A 96 -1.59 -22.64 -47.66
N ASP A 97 -1.11 -23.78 -47.13
CA ASP A 97 0.04 -24.53 -47.68
C ASP A 97 -0.37 -25.97 -48.06
#